data_AF-G9KCE5-F1
#
_entry.id   AF-G9KCE5-F1
#
_cell.length_a   1.000
_cell.length_b   1.000
_cell.length_c   1.000
_cell.angle_alpha   90.00
_cell.angle_beta   90.00
_cell.angle_gamma   90.00
#
_symmetry.space_group_name_H-M   'P 1'
#
loop_
_entity.id
_entity.type
_entity.pdbx_description
1 polymer ?
#
loop_
_entity_poly.entity_id
_entity_poly.type
_entity_poly.pdbx_seq_one_letter_code
_entity_poly.pdbx_strand_id
1 'polypeptide(L)'
;QIPAPSPVGLSIYDNWIRYSNRSSPAYGVVPSLGSLGAGSDYAPFIHFLGISSMDIAYTYDRSKTSARIYPTYHTAFDTFGYVDKFVDPGFSSHQAVARTAGSVLLRLSDSLFLPLNVSDYGETLRSFLQAAQQHLGGLLEQHSISLGRLVTAVEKFEAAAKALEQHRSALQKGSPDPLQVRMLNDQLMLDQLMLLERTFLNPRAFPEERYYSHVLWAPRTSSVATFPGLANACSRAMNTSLGSEAWAEVRRQLSILVVALEGAAATLRPVADL
;
A
#
# COMPACT_ATOMS: atom_id res chain seq x y z
N GLN A 1 -4.72 20.86 -13.02
CA GLN A 1 -5.57 19.88 -12.29
C GLN A 1 -6.67 19.42 -13.23
N ILE A 2 -7.10 18.15 -13.14
CA ILE A 2 -8.15 17.60 -14.02
C ILE A 2 -9.52 17.96 -13.42
N PRO A 3 -10.45 18.58 -14.17
CA PRO A 3 -11.79 18.88 -13.67
C PRO A 3 -12.60 17.59 -13.50
N ALA A 4 -13.36 17.50 -12.41
CA ALA A 4 -14.32 16.44 -12.20
C ALA A 4 -15.53 16.64 -13.13
N PRO A 5 -16.17 15.56 -13.60
CA PRO A 5 -17.45 15.60 -14.30
C PRO A 5 -18.58 15.89 -13.30
N SER A 6 -18.59 17.10 -12.75
CA SER A 6 -19.53 17.55 -11.73
C SER A 6 -20.02 18.97 -12.04
N PRO A 7 -21.29 19.32 -11.75
CA PRO A 7 -21.83 20.66 -11.98
C PRO A 7 -21.09 21.77 -11.22
N VAL A 8 -20.36 21.41 -10.17
CA VAL A 8 -19.76 22.33 -9.20
C VAL A 8 -18.36 22.82 -9.63
N GLY A 9 -17.85 22.37 -10.78
CA GLY A 9 -16.56 22.85 -11.32
C GLY A 9 -15.34 22.49 -10.46
N LEU A 10 -15.44 21.43 -9.64
CA LEU A 10 -14.36 20.96 -8.77
C LEU A 10 -13.28 20.21 -9.56
N SER A 11 -12.07 20.11 -9.01
CA SER A 11 -11.07 19.14 -9.49
C SER A 11 -11.49 17.71 -9.11
N ILE A 12 -10.94 16.69 -9.79
CA ILE A 12 -11.13 15.28 -9.40
C ILE A 12 -10.74 15.05 -7.94
N TYR A 13 -9.64 15.65 -7.48
CA TYR A 13 -9.16 15.53 -6.11
C TYR A 13 -10.16 16.10 -5.09
N ASP A 14 -10.64 17.33 -5.33
CA ASP A 14 -11.59 18.00 -4.44
C ASP A 14 -12.98 17.36 -4.46
N ASN A 15 -13.33 16.68 -5.56
CA ASN A 15 -14.52 15.86 -5.60
C ASN A 15 -14.32 14.56 -4.79
N TRP A 16 -13.22 13.84 -5.01
CA TRP A 16 -12.94 12.55 -4.37
C TRP A 16 -12.89 12.64 -2.83
N ILE A 17 -12.22 13.67 -2.29
CA ILE A 17 -12.09 13.87 -0.84
C ILE A 17 -13.44 13.99 -0.11
N ARG A 18 -14.50 14.38 -0.81
CA ARG A 18 -15.87 14.49 -0.24
C ARG A 18 -16.54 13.15 -0.02
N TYR A 19 -16.10 12.10 -0.73
CA TYR A 19 -16.71 10.76 -0.67
C TYR A 19 -15.87 9.77 0.14
N SER A 20 -14.54 9.87 0.03
CA SER A 20 -13.63 8.92 0.66
C SER A 20 -12.35 9.64 1.08
N ASN A 21 -12.19 9.82 2.39
CA ASN A 21 -11.04 10.52 2.96
C ASN A 21 -10.51 9.83 4.21
N ARG A 22 -9.30 10.22 4.60
CA ARG A 22 -8.62 9.84 5.83
C ARG A 22 -7.87 11.04 6.40
N SER A 23 -7.58 10.99 7.69
CA SER A 23 -6.64 11.92 8.32
C SER A 23 -5.22 11.36 8.19
N SER A 24 -4.32 12.14 7.61
CA SER A 24 -2.88 11.90 7.56
C SER A 24 -2.20 12.83 8.57
N PRO A 25 -1.28 12.32 9.41
CA PRO A 25 -0.44 13.17 10.25
C PRO A 25 0.44 14.15 9.46
N ALA A 26 0.84 13.79 8.23
CA ALA A 26 1.71 14.63 7.40
C ALA A 26 0.94 15.66 6.55
N TYR A 27 -0.25 15.31 6.07
CA TYR A 27 -0.96 16.09 5.04
C TYR A 27 -2.35 16.61 5.49
N GLY A 28 -2.80 16.27 6.71
CA GLY A 28 -4.16 16.58 7.16
C GLY A 28 -5.19 15.69 6.46
N VAL A 29 -6.36 16.24 6.13
CA VAL A 29 -7.40 15.45 5.45
C VAL A 29 -7.05 15.27 3.97
N VAL A 30 -6.92 14.03 3.54
CA VAL A 30 -6.60 13.64 2.16
C VAL A 30 -7.55 12.53 1.69
N PRO A 31 -7.74 12.35 0.36
CA PRO A 31 -8.46 11.20 -0.13
C PRO A 31 -7.82 9.89 0.32
N SER A 32 -8.64 8.90 0.65
CA SER A 32 -8.17 7.60 1.10
C SER A 32 -7.99 6.64 -0.08
N LEU A 33 -6.82 6.02 -0.20
CA LEU A 33 -6.60 4.90 -1.12
C LEU A 33 -7.00 3.58 -0.45
N GLY A 34 -7.68 2.71 -1.21
CA GLY A 34 -7.96 1.34 -0.79
C GLY A 34 -6.72 0.46 -0.89
N SER A 35 -6.68 -0.64 -0.12
CA SER A 35 -5.65 -1.66 -0.26
C SER A 35 -5.93 -2.59 -1.44
N LEU A 36 -4.87 -3.11 -2.07
CA LEU A 36 -4.98 -4.04 -3.18
C LEU A 36 -5.09 -5.49 -2.68
N GLY A 37 -6.25 -6.10 -2.89
CA GLY A 37 -6.47 -7.55 -2.73
C GLY A 37 -6.13 -8.33 -4.01
N ALA A 38 -6.95 -9.31 -4.37
CA ALA A 38 -6.82 -10.05 -5.64
C ALA A 38 -8.06 -9.91 -6.53
N GLY A 39 -8.58 -8.68 -6.62
CA GLY A 39 -9.81 -8.39 -7.36
C GLY A 39 -9.64 -8.19 -8.86
N SER A 40 -8.41 -8.01 -9.35
CA SER A 40 -8.09 -7.76 -10.76
C SER A 40 -6.63 -8.14 -11.06
N ASP A 41 -6.16 -7.83 -12.27
CA ASP A 41 -4.86 -8.23 -12.82
C ASP A 41 -3.64 -7.62 -12.11
N TYR A 42 -3.83 -6.60 -11.27
CA TYR A 42 -2.75 -6.06 -10.43
C TYR A 42 -2.23 -7.09 -9.40
N ALA A 43 -2.99 -8.14 -9.10
CA ALA A 43 -2.68 -9.13 -8.06
C ALA A 43 -1.29 -9.79 -8.20
N PRO A 44 -0.92 -10.40 -9.35
CA PRO A 44 0.43 -10.94 -9.53
C PRO A 44 1.54 -9.87 -9.49
N PHE A 45 1.27 -8.64 -9.91
CA PHE A 45 2.28 -7.57 -9.84
C PHE A 45 2.62 -7.23 -8.40
N ILE A 46 1.61 -6.98 -7.56
CA ILE A 46 1.86 -6.58 -6.16
C ILE A 46 2.21 -7.77 -5.26
N HIS A 47 1.46 -8.88 -5.33
CA HIS A 47 1.58 -9.98 -4.35
C HIS A 47 2.75 -10.91 -4.65
N PHE A 48 3.09 -11.10 -5.93
CA PHE A 48 4.11 -12.04 -6.37
C PHE A 48 5.39 -11.35 -6.81
N LEU A 49 5.30 -10.30 -7.65
CA LEU A 49 6.48 -9.61 -8.18
C LEU A 49 6.98 -8.47 -7.28
N GLY A 50 6.14 -7.96 -6.38
CA GLY A 50 6.45 -6.80 -5.55
C GLY A 50 6.63 -5.55 -6.42
N ILE A 51 5.65 -5.27 -7.28
CA ILE A 51 5.62 -4.10 -8.14
C ILE A 51 4.49 -3.20 -7.67
N SER A 52 4.84 -1.96 -7.33
CA SER A 52 3.86 -0.93 -6.98
C SER A 52 2.77 -0.83 -8.04
N SER A 53 1.54 -0.95 -7.58
CA SER A 53 0.37 -1.09 -8.46
C SER A 53 -0.71 -0.11 -8.05
N MET A 54 -1.52 0.31 -9.02
CA MET A 54 -2.66 1.19 -8.78
C MET A 54 -3.83 0.78 -9.67
N ASP A 55 -5.03 0.78 -9.09
CA ASP A 55 -6.30 0.58 -9.78
C ASP A 55 -7.10 1.89 -9.68
N ILE A 56 -7.68 2.34 -10.80
CA ILE A 56 -8.35 3.63 -10.90
C ILE A 56 -9.75 3.42 -11.48
N ALA A 57 -10.76 3.83 -10.72
CA ALA A 57 -12.15 3.78 -11.16
C ALA A 57 -12.95 4.98 -10.64
N TYR A 58 -14.00 5.34 -11.37
CA TYR A 58 -15.12 6.10 -10.81
C TYR A 58 -16.10 5.13 -10.16
N THR A 59 -16.71 5.53 -9.04
CA THR A 59 -17.63 4.67 -8.29
C THR A 59 -18.83 5.44 -7.76
N TYR A 60 -19.82 4.71 -7.25
CA TYR A 60 -21.06 5.28 -6.74
C TYR A 60 -20.92 5.77 -5.29
N ASP A 61 -21.79 6.71 -4.92
CA ASP A 61 -21.86 7.27 -3.58
C ASP A 61 -22.42 6.24 -2.57
N ARG A 62 -21.57 5.76 -1.67
CA ARG A 62 -21.92 4.77 -0.64
C ARG A 62 -22.94 5.29 0.39
N SER A 63 -23.16 6.60 0.49
CA SER A 63 -24.22 7.15 1.35
C SER A 63 -25.63 6.92 0.77
N LYS A 64 -25.72 6.66 -0.54
CA LYS A 64 -26.98 6.48 -1.26
C LYS A 64 -27.34 5.02 -1.53
N THR A 65 -26.40 4.10 -1.37
CA THR A 65 -26.61 2.68 -1.64
C THR A 65 -25.68 1.81 -0.80
N SER A 66 -26.21 0.68 -0.33
CA SER A 66 -25.47 -0.38 0.33
C SER A 66 -25.03 -1.50 -0.62
N ALA A 67 -25.14 -1.27 -1.94
CA ALA A 67 -24.71 -2.24 -2.94
C ALA A 67 -23.24 -2.63 -2.75
N ARG A 68 -22.96 -3.94 -2.74
CA ARG A 68 -21.61 -4.49 -2.59
C ARG A 68 -20.73 -4.17 -3.82
N ILE A 69 -21.33 -4.22 -5.01
CA ILE A 69 -20.76 -3.89 -6.32
C ILE A 69 -21.91 -3.39 -7.21
N TYR A 70 -21.63 -2.91 -8.43
CA TYR A 70 -22.68 -2.51 -9.35
C TYR A 70 -23.64 -3.71 -9.63
N PRO A 71 -24.98 -3.51 -9.60
CA PRO A 71 -25.95 -4.62 -9.54
C PRO A 71 -25.91 -5.65 -10.67
N THR A 72 -25.43 -5.28 -11.85
CA THR A 72 -25.41 -6.15 -13.04
C THR A 72 -24.10 -6.93 -13.21
N TYR A 73 -23.15 -6.79 -12.28
CA TYR A 73 -21.84 -7.45 -12.31
C TYR A 73 -21.95 -8.96 -12.54
N HIS A 74 -21.18 -9.47 -13.51
CA HIS A 74 -21.13 -10.89 -13.89
C HIS A 74 -22.50 -11.48 -14.29
N THR A 75 -23.40 -10.67 -14.85
CA THR A 75 -24.68 -11.12 -15.39
C THR A 75 -24.82 -10.78 -16.87
N ALA A 76 -25.80 -11.38 -17.55
CA ALA A 76 -26.17 -11.01 -18.92
C ALA A 76 -26.76 -9.59 -19.06
N PHE A 77 -26.99 -8.90 -17.94
CA PHE A 77 -27.51 -7.52 -17.92
C PHE A 77 -26.39 -6.46 -17.91
N ASP A 78 -25.13 -6.88 -17.80
CA ASP A 78 -23.97 -5.99 -18.01
C ASP A 78 -23.83 -5.69 -19.51
N THR A 79 -24.54 -4.65 -19.94
CA THR A 79 -24.72 -4.31 -21.35
C THR A 79 -24.35 -2.85 -21.59
N PHE A 80 -23.99 -2.52 -22.84
CA PHE A 80 -23.73 -1.14 -23.22
C PHE A 80 -24.88 -0.20 -22.83
N GLY A 81 -26.13 -0.64 -23.03
CA GLY A 81 -27.31 0.15 -22.67
C GLY A 81 -27.44 0.43 -21.17
N TYR A 82 -26.90 -0.43 -20.30
CA TYR A 82 -26.84 -0.16 -18.86
C TYR A 82 -25.87 0.99 -18.56
N VAL A 83 -24.69 0.97 -19.19
CA VAL A 83 -23.67 2.01 -19.00
C VAL A 83 -24.14 3.35 -19.56
N ASP A 84 -24.59 3.36 -20.82
CA ASP A 84 -25.02 4.56 -21.55
C ASP A 84 -26.22 5.27 -20.90
N LYS A 85 -27.14 4.50 -20.29
CA LYS A 85 -28.35 5.08 -19.68
C LYS A 85 -28.22 5.36 -18.19
N PHE A 86 -27.47 4.56 -17.43
CA PHE A 86 -27.51 4.61 -15.96
C PHE A 86 -26.16 4.88 -15.30
N VAL A 87 -25.06 4.32 -15.83
CA VAL A 87 -23.75 4.43 -15.15
C VAL A 87 -23.06 5.73 -15.49
N ASP A 88 -22.93 6.05 -16.78
CA ASP A 88 -22.24 7.26 -17.23
C ASP A 88 -22.83 7.83 -18.54
N PRO A 89 -24.07 8.36 -18.50
CA PRO A 89 -24.65 9.05 -19.65
C PRO A 89 -23.74 10.19 -20.13
N GLY A 90 -23.32 10.13 -21.39
CA GLY A 90 -22.37 11.09 -21.98
C GLY A 90 -20.89 10.81 -21.69
N PHE A 91 -20.55 9.68 -21.06
CA PHE A 91 -19.18 9.13 -20.91
C PHE A 91 -18.16 10.06 -20.23
N SER A 92 -18.63 11.00 -19.44
CA SER A 92 -17.78 12.01 -18.79
C SER A 92 -16.93 11.43 -17.66
N SER A 93 -17.45 10.43 -16.94
CA SER A 93 -16.71 9.71 -15.88
C SER A 93 -15.64 8.80 -16.48
N HIS A 94 -15.94 8.11 -17.59
CA HIS A 94 -14.95 7.35 -18.35
C HIS A 94 -13.82 8.25 -18.87
N GLN A 95 -14.15 9.44 -19.40
CA GLN A 95 -13.14 10.42 -19.80
C GLN A 95 -12.29 10.90 -18.60
N ALA A 96 -12.91 11.09 -17.43
CA ALA A 96 -12.19 11.49 -16.21
C ALA A 96 -11.19 10.42 -15.74
N VAL A 97 -11.59 9.14 -15.76
CA VAL A 97 -10.70 8.01 -15.48
C VAL A 97 -9.57 7.96 -16.50
N ALA A 98 -9.87 8.05 -17.80
CA ALA A 98 -8.86 8.04 -18.86
C ALA A 98 -7.83 9.18 -18.71
N ARG A 99 -8.28 10.40 -18.39
CA ARG A 99 -7.38 11.54 -18.11
C ARG A 99 -6.53 11.31 -16.87
N THR A 100 -7.10 10.71 -15.82
CA THR A 100 -6.38 10.42 -14.58
C THR A 100 -5.30 9.37 -14.82
N ALA A 101 -5.65 8.25 -15.44
CA ALA A 101 -4.70 7.21 -15.82
C ALA A 101 -3.61 7.75 -16.76
N GLY A 102 -3.99 8.49 -17.80
CA GLY A 102 -3.04 9.12 -18.72
C GLY A 102 -2.10 10.11 -18.03
N SER A 103 -2.60 10.92 -17.10
CA SER A 103 -1.74 11.83 -16.33
C SER A 103 -0.78 11.10 -15.40
N VAL A 104 -1.20 9.99 -14.78
CA VAL A 104 -0.32 9.16 -13.95
C VAL A 104 0.78 8.56 -14.82
N LEU A 105 0.42 7.96 -15.96
CA LEU A 105 1.37 7.34 -16.88
C LEU A 105 2.43 8.34 -17.37
N LEU A 106 2.02 9.52 -17.85
CA LEU A 106 2.95 10.55 -18.30
C LEU A 106 3.87 11.05 -17.17
N ARG A 107 3.35 11.18 -15.95
CA ARG A 107 4.17 11.56 -14.80
C ARG A 107 5.20 10.49 -14.46
N LEU A 108 4.83 9.21 -14.55
CA LEU A 108 5.75 8.11 -14.28
C LEU A 108 6.77 7.90 -15.41
N SER A 109 6.40 8.16 -16.67
CA SER A 109 7.28 7.94 -17.83
C SER A 109 8.24 9.10 -18.09
N ASP A 110 7.82 10.34 -17.86
CA ASP A 110 8.52 11.52 -18.38
C ASP A 110 9.18 12.37 -17.28
N SER A 111 8.89 12.13 -16.00
CA SER A 111 9.47 12.93 -14.91
C SER A 111 10.95 12.58 -14.72
N LEU A 112 11.80 13.61 -14.69
CA LEU A 112 13.23 13.45 -14.39
C LEU A 112 13.46 12.77 -13.03
N PHE A 113 12.68 13.15 -12.02
CA PHE A 113 12.62 12.47 -10.73
C PHE A 113 11.32 11.69 -10.63
N LEU A 114 11.39 10.42 -10.26
CA LEU A 114 10.18 9.62 -10.12
C LEU A 114 9.25 10.22 -9.06
N PRO A 115 7.96 10.43 -9.39
CA PRO A 115 6.98 11.05 -8.49
C PRO A 115 6.42 10.05 -7.47
N LEU A 116 7.31 9.27 -6.84
CA LEU A 116 6.98 8.29 -5.81
C LEU A 116 7.49 8.82 -4.47
N ASN A 117 6.72 8.61 -3.41
CA ASN A 117 7.07 9.06 -2.07
C ASN A 117 6.97 7.91 -1.08
N VAL A 118 8.13 7.38 -0.71
CA VAL A 118 8.22 6.19 0.14
C VAL A 118 8.07 6.53 1.62
N SER A 119 8.14 7.81 1.98
CA SER A 119 7.79 8.25 3.32
C SER A 119 6.30 8.04 3.63
N ASP A 120 5.43 8.00 2.61
CA ASP A 120 4.00 7.72 2.79
C ASP A 120 3.76 6.28 3.28
N TYR A 121 4.64 5.34 2.94
CA TYR A 121 4.62 3.97 3.47
C TYR A 121 4.83 3.93 4.99
N GLY A 122 5.54 4.92 5.55
CA GLY A 122 5.75 5.07 6.99
C GLY A 122 4.42 5.22 7.74
N GLU A 123 3.45 5.96 7.21
CA GLU A 123 2.13 6.08 7.83
C GLU A 123 1.41 4.73 7.93
N THR A 124 1.46 3.92 6.87
CA THR A 124 0.86 2.58 6.84
C THR A 124 1.54 1.64 7.83
N LEU A 125 2.87 1.60 7.84
CA LEU A 125 3.63 0.75 8.77
C LEU A 125 3.39 1.14 10.23
N ARG A 126 3.33 2.45 10.51
CA ARG A 126 3.02 2.97 11.84
C ARG A 126 1.60 2.61 12.27
N SER A 127 0.62 2.73 11.37
CA SER A 127 -0.77 2.35 11.64
C SER A 127 -0.89 0.85 11.97
N PHE A 128 -0.24 -0.02 11.19
CA PHE A 128 -0.21 -1.46 11.49
C PHE A 128 0.49 -1.77 12.81
N LEU A 129 1.59 -1.10 13.12
CA LEU A 129 2.28 -1.25 14.40
C LEU A 129 1.39 -0.85 15.57
N GLN A 130 0.72 0.29 15.49
CA GLN A 130 -0.21 0.76 16.53
C GLN A 130 -1.35 -0.25 16.75
N ALA A 131 -1.94 -0.77 15.67
CA ALA A 131 -2.97 -1.81 15.75
C ALA A 131 -2.44 -3.11 16.40
N ALA A 132 -1.20 -3.52 16.08
CA ALA A 132 -0.57 -4.67 16.73
C ALA A 132 -0.33 -4.43 18.23
N GLN A 133 0.18 -3.26 18.62
CA GLN A 133 0.40 -2.91 20.02
C GLN A 133 -0.92 -2.88 20.80
N GLN A 134 -1.95 -2.24 20.24
CA GLN A 134 -3.24 -2.08 20.90
C GLN A 134 -4.01 -3.40 21.05
N HIS A 135 -4.02 -4.25 20.03
CA HIS A 135 -4.90 -5.43 19.99
C HIS A 135 -4.18 -6.75 20.24
N LEU A 136 -2.87 -6.83 19.98
CA LEU A 136 -2.08 -8.07 20.14
C LEU A 136 -1.02 -7.96 21.24
N GLY A 137 -0.64 -6.75 21.69
CA GLY A 137 0.45 -6.53 22.63
C GLY A 137 0.35 -7.37 23.91
N GLY A 138 -0.77 -7.26 24.63
CA GLY A 138 -0.96 -8.01 25.88
C GLY A 138 -0.97 -9.53 25.69
N LEU A 139 -1.52 -10.01 24.57
CA LEU A 139 -1.50 -11.44 24.22
C LEU A 139 -0.07 -11.90 23.91
N LEU A 140 0.68 -11.14 23.10
CA LEU A 140 2.05 -11.49 22.74
C LEU A 140 2.98 -11.51 23.96
N GLU A 141 2.80 -10.58 24.90
CA GLU A 141 3.56 -10.54 26.16
C GLU A 141 3.32 -11.79 27.02
N GLN A 142 2.08 -12.27 27.12
CA GLN A 142 1.75 -13.53 27.82
C GLN A 142 2.50 -14.74 27.26
N HIS A 143 2.84 -14.71 25.96
CA HIS A 143 3.58 -15.76 25.27
C HIS A 143 5.07 -15.45 25.10
N SER A 144 5.59 -14.45 25.84
CA SER A 144 6.99 -14.01 25.79
C SER A 144 7.46 -13.60 24.38
N ILE A 145 6.58 -12.94 23.62
CA ILE A 145 6.86 -12.40 22.28
C ILE A 145 6.85 -10.87 22.38
N SER A 146 8.01 -10.25 22.16
CA SER A 146 8.14 -8.79 22.22
C SER A 146 7.99 -8.14 20.85
N LEU A 147 7.19 -7.07 20.78
CA LEU A 147 7.09 -6.20 19.60
C LEU A 147 8.25 -5.19 19.49
N GLY A 148 9.17 -5.13 20.46
CA GLY A 148 10.21 -4.09 20.51
C GLY A 148 11.11 -4.05 19.27
N ARG A 149 11.42 -5.22 18.69
CA ARG A 149 12.19 -5.30 17.43
C ARG A 149 11.40 -4.74 16.25
N LEU A 150 10.08 -4.95 16.21
CA LEU A 150 9.21 -4.40 15.18
C LEU A 150 9.09 -2.87 15.31
N VAL A 151 8.95 -2.36 16.53
CA VAL A 151 8.97 -0.90 16.80
C VAL A 151 10.25 -0.28 16.24
N THR A 152 11.39 -0.87 16.59
CA THR A 152 12.70 -0.40 16.12
C THR A 152 12.81 -0.45 14.59
N ALA A 153 12.30 -1.51 13.95
CA ALA A 153 12.35 -1.67 12.50
C ALA A 153 11.49 -0.61 11.78
N VAL A 154 10.29 -0.31 12.29
CA VAL A 154 9.44 0.77 11.76
C VAL A 154 10.11 2.14 11.93
N GLU A 155 10.71 2.42 13.09
CA GLU A 155 11.44 3.68 13.32
C GLU A 155 12.65 3.84 12.38
N LYS A 156 13.41 2.76 12.15
CA LYS A 156 14.51 2.76 11.18
C LYS A 156 14.01 3.04 9.77
N PHE A 157 12.90 2.42 9.36
CA PHE A 157 12.30 2.64 8.05
C PHE A 157 11.88 4.11 7.87
N GLU A 158 11.13 4.66 8.83
CA GLU A 158 10.67 6.05 8.77
C GLU A 158 11.83 7.05 8.71
N ALA A 159 12.89 6.81 9.52
CA ALA A 159 14.08 7.64 9.51
C ALA A 159 14.80 7.59 8.15
N ALA A 160 14.96 6.39 7.59
CA ALA A 160 15.61 6.20 6.29
C ALA A 160 14.80 6.82 5.14
N ALA A 161 13.48 6.60 5.12
CA ALA A 161 12.59 7.19 4.11
C ALA A 161 12.61 8.72 4.17
N LYS A 162 12.62 9.31 5.37
CA LYS A 162 12.73 10.76 5.56
C LYS A 162 14.08 11.30 5.07
N ALA A 163 15.18 10.60 5.36
CA ALA A 163 16.51 10.99 4.90
C ALA A 163 16.60 10.96 3.36
N LEU A 164 16.03 9.93 2.72
CA LEU A 164 15.97 9.82 1.26
C LEU A 164 15.18 10.98 0.64
N GLU A 165 14.03 11.34 1.20
CA GLU A 165 13.22 12.47 0.69
C GLU A 165 13.95 13.80 0.84
N GLN A 166 14.67 14.00 1.95
CA GLN A 166 15.52 15.18 2.13
C GLN A 166 16.65 15.23 1.09
N HIS A 167 17.28 14.09 0.80
CA HIS A 167 18.30 13.98 -0.24
C HIS A 167 17.73 14.29 -1.63
N ARG A 168 16.56 13.74 -1.97
CA ARG A 168 15.83 14.07 -3.21
C ARG A 168 15.57 15.57 -3.32
N SER A 169 15.02 16.19 -2.28
CA SER A 169 14.70 17.62 -2.28
C SER A 169 15.95 18.50 -2.44
N ALA A 170 17.07 18.12 -1.83
CA ALA A 170 18.34 18.81 -2.02
C ALA A 170 18.84 18.69 -3.47
N LEU A 171 18.74 17.51 -4.08
CA LEU A 171 19.18 17.25 -5.44
C LEU A 171 18.32 18.00 -6.47
N GLN A 172 17.01 18.11 -6.23
CA GLN A 172 16.07 18.87 -7.06
C GLN A 172 16.33 20.39 -7.09
N LYS A 173 16.89 20.96 -6.01
CA LYS A 173 17.20 22.40 -5.93
C LYS A 173 18.48 22.78 -6.67
N GLY A 174 19.33 21.81 -7.00
CA GLY A 174 20.58 22.00 -7.71
C GLY A 174 20.45 21.79 -9.22
N SER A 175 21.60 21.62 -9.87
CA SER A 175 21.71 21.11 -11.24
C SER A 175 22.40 19.75 -11.19
N PRO A 176 21.66 18.67 -10.90
CA PRO A 176 22.26 17.37 -10.63
C PRO A 176 22.77 16.71 -11.91
N ASP A 177 23.84 15.92 -11.77
CA ASP A 177 24.33 15.05 -12.84
C ASP A 177 23.25 13.99 -13.16
N PRO A 178 22.96 13.71 -14.46
CA PRO A 178 22.10 12.61 -14.86
C PRO A 178 22.37 11.29 -14.12
N LEU A 179 23.64 10.96 -13.81
CA LEU A 179 23.96 9.74 -13.07
C LEU A 179 23.49 9.79 -11.61
N GLN A 180 23.56 10.95 -10.94
CA GLN A 180 23.05 11.12 -9.57
C GLN A 180 21.52 10.98 -9.53
N VAL A 181 20.84 11.59 -10.50
CA VAL A 181 19.39 11.43 -10.65
C VAL A 181 19.04 9.97 -10.95
N ARG A 182 19.82 9.30 -11.80
CA ARG A 182 19.63 7.88 -12.10
C ARG A 182 19.84 7.01 -10.87
N MET A 183 20.86 7.25 -10.05
CA MET A 183 21.10 6.50 -8.82
C MET A 183 19.98 6.70 -7.80
N LEU A 184 19.46 7.92 -7.67
CA LEU A 184 18.31 8.21 -6.80
C LEU A 184 17.02 7.59 -7.35
N ASN A 185 16.77 7.72 -8.64
CA ASN A 185 15.63 7.07 -9.29
C ASN A 185 15.76 5.57 -9.21
N ASP A 186 16.97 5.00 -9.34
CA ASP A 186 17.20 3.61 -9.03
C ASP A 186 16.88 3.40 -7.54
N GLN A 187 17.37 4.15 -6.56
CA GLN A 187 16.89 3.94 -5.17
C GLN A 187 15.35 4.01 -5.02
N LEU A 188 14.63 4.86 -5.75
CA LEU A 188 13.15 4.95 -5.74
C LEU A 188 12.44 3.89 -6.61
N MET A 189 13.09 3.40 -7.67
CA MET A 189 12.57 2.44 -8.66
C MET A 189 13.03 1.03 -8.30
N LEU A 190 14.28 0.84 -7.93
CA LEU A 190 14.81 -0.28 -7.15
C LEU A 190 14.04 -0.42 -5.81
N ASP A 191 13.52 0.65 -5.21
CA ASP A 191 12.52 0.53 -4.13
C ASP A 191 11.21 -0.11 -4.64
N GLN A 192 10.67 0.34 -5.78
CA GLN A 192 9.33 -0.03 -6.25
C GLN A 192 9.21 -1.20 -7.27
N LEU A 193 10.33 -1.64 -7.86
CA LEU A 193 10.43 -2.63 -8.94
C LEU A 193 11.50 -3.71 -8.70
N MET A 194 12.51 -3.52 -7.84
CA MET A 194 13.61 -4.51 -7.72
C MET A 194 14.03 -4.96 -6.32
N LEU A 195 13.88 -4.17 -5.25
CA LEU A 195 14.44 -4.49 -3.91
C LEU A 195 13.56 -4.12 -2.70
N LEU A 196 12.87 -2.97 -2.56
CA LEU A 196 12.11 -2.67 -1.31
C LEU A 196 10.76 -3.38 -1.24
N GLU A 197 9.90 -3.23 -2.24
CA GLU A 197 8.67 -4.03 -2.30
C GLU A 197 9.01 -5.53 -2.42
N ARG A 198 10.20 -5.86 -2.98
CA ARG A 198 10.80 -7.21 -2.88
C ARG A 198 11.36 -7.59 -1.51
N THR A 199 11.79 -6.65 -0.67
CA THR A 199 12.16 -6.94 0.73
C THR A 199 10.93 -7.32 1.53
N PHE A 200 9.76 -6.81 1.14
CA PHE A 200 8.48 -7.29 1.63
C PHE A 200 8.04 -8.59 0.97
N LEU A 201 8.74 -9.12 -0.06
CA LEU A 201 8.47 -10.47 -0.58
C LEU A 201 9.25 -11.50 0.22
N ASN A 202 8.51 -12.43 0.81
CA ASN A 202 9.07 -13.66 1.34
C ASN A 202 8.27 -14.84 0.79
N PRO A 203 8.82 -15.61 -0.17
CA PRO A 203 8.11 -16.73 -0.79
C PRO A 203 7.84 -17.90 0.17
N ARG A 204 8.42 -17.85 1.38
CA ARG A 204 8.20 -18.82 2.46
C ARG A 204 7.29 -18.27 3.57
N ALA A 205 6.83 -17.02 3.49
CA ALA A 205 5.96 -16.45 4.51
C ALA A 205 4.60 -17.13 4.54
N PHE A 206 4.02 -17.40 3.37
CA PHE A 206 2.68 -17.94 3.21
C PHE A 206 2.71 -19.26 2.41
N PRO A 207 3.23 -20.35 2.98
CA PRO A 207 3.37 -21.62 2.25
C PRO A 207 2.02 -22.25 1.85
N GLU A 208 0.94 -21.88 2.55
CA GLU A 208 -0.43 -22.32 2.27
C GLU A 208 -1.07 -21.54 1.11
N GLU A 209 -0.49 -20.40 0.73
CA GLU A 209 -1.05 -19.46 -0.23
C GLU A 209 -0.27 -19.48 -1.56
N ARG A 210 -0.97 -19.47 -2.69
CA ARG A 210 -0.32 -19.43 -4.01
C ARG A 210 -0.08 -17.98 -4.44
N TYR A 211 1.13 -17.67 -4.91
CA TYR A 211 1.56 -16.35 -5.40
C TYR A 211 1.64 -15.22 -4.36
N TYR A 212 1.11 -15.39 -3.15
CA TYR A 212 1.26 -14.41 -2.10
C TYR A 212 2.63 -14.52 -1.43
N SER A 213 3.49 -13.55 -1.73
CA SER A 213 4.79 -13.40 -1.08
C SER A 213 4.88 -12.08 -0.31
N HIS A 214 4.01 -11.11 -0.60
CA HIS A 214 4.06 -9.78 0.00
C HIS A 214 3.57 -9.74 1.47
N VAL A 215 4.48 -9.48 2.42
CA VAL A 215 4.20 -9.56 3.87
C VAL A 215 3.24 -8.48 4.38
N LEU A 216 3.04 -7.39 3.63
CA LEU A 216 2.10 -6.32 3.99
C LEU A 216 0.71 -6.49 3.37
N TRP A 217 0.62 -7.14 2.21
CA TRP A 217 -0.59 -7.14 1.37
C TRP A 217 -1.21 -8.53 1.17
N ALA A 218 -0.63 -9.57 1.78
CA ALA A 218 -1.22 -10.89 1.80
C ALA A 218 -2.64 -10.91 2.42
N PRO A 219 -3.47 -11.90 2.07
CA PRO A 219 -4.84 -12.00 2.57
C PRO A 219 -4.86 -12.06 4.10
N ARG A 220 -5.75 -11.27 4.69
CA ARG A 220 -5.97 -11.24 6.14
C ARG A 220 -7.31 -11.88 6.48
N THR A 221 -7.28 -12.92 7.30
CA THR A 221 -8.47 -13.60 7.82
C THR A 221 -8.81 -13.18 9.25
N SER A 222 -7.82 -12.69 10.01
CA SER A 222 -8.00 -12.12 11.34
C SER A 222 -8.79 -10.81 11.32
N SER A 223 -9.51 -10.49 12.40
CA SER A 223 -10.22 -9.21 12.56
C SER A 223 -9.31 -8.02 12.85
N VAL A 224 -8.09 -8.26 13.35
CA VAL A 224 -7.13 -7.19 13.71
C VAL A 224 -6.48 -6.62 12.46
N ALA A 225 -6.73 -5.34 12.16
CA ALA A 225 -6.19 -4.65 10.98
C ALA A 225 -4.71 -4.25 11.14
N THR A 226 -3.83 -5.25 11.26
CA THR A 226 -2.37 -5.10 11.28
C THR A 226 -1.73 -5.96 10.17
N PHE A 227 -0.42 -6.19 10.25
CA PHE A 227 0.34 -7.05 9.35
C PHE A 227 -0.33 -8.44 9.20
N PRO A 228 -0.70 -8.86 7.97
CA PRO A 228 -1.58 -10.01 7.75
C PRO A 228 -1.02 -11.32 8.30
N GLY A 229 0.28 -11.59 8.08
CA GLY A 229 0.93 -12.80 8.61
C GLY A 229 0.90 -12.89 10.12
N LEU A 230 1.21 -11.79 10.82
CA LEU A 230 1.15 -11.70 12.27
C LEU A 230 -0.30 -11.85 12.78
N ALA A 231 -1.24 -11.12 12.17
CA ALA A 231 -2.64 -11.14 12.57
C ALA A 231 -3.26 -12.54 12.42
N ASN A 232 -3.01 -13.20 11.29
CA ASN A 232 -3.52 -14.54 11.00
C ASN A 232 -2.88 -15.59 11.91
N ALA A 233 -1.56 -15.51 12.14
CA ALA A 233 -0.87 -16.44 13.04
C ALA A 233 -1.39 -16.30 14.49
N CYS A 234 -1.56 -15.07 14.98
CA CYS A 234 -2.14 -14.85 16.31
C CYS A 234 -3.56 -15.38 16.40
N SER A 235 -4.40 -15.13 15.39
CA SER A 235 -5.77 -15.64 15.35
C SER A 235 -5.85 -17.16 15.41
N ARG A 236 -4.92 -17.88 14.78
CA ARG A 236 -4.83 -19.35 14.87
C ARG A 236 -4.29 -19.82 16.22
N ALA A 237 -3.35 -19.08 16.80
CA ALA A 237 -2.68 -19.46 18.04
C ALA A 237 -3.51 -19.20 19.31
N MET A 238 -4.46 -18.26 19.29
CA MET A 238 -5.26 -17.83 20.46
C MET A 238 -5.92 -18.97 21.25
N ASN A 239 -6.34 -20.05 20.59
CA ASN A 239 -7.01 -21.19 21.23
C ASN A 239 -6.09 -22.40 21.46
N THR A 240 -4.77 -22.22 21.38
CA THR A 240 -3.77 -23.30 21.51
C THR A 240 -2.98 -23.20 22.80
N SER A 241 -2.35 -24.30 23.22
CA SER A 241 -1.52 -24.35 24.41
C SER A 241 -0.27 -23.46 24.29
N LEU A 242 0.24 -23.01 25.44
CA LEU A 242 1.55 -22.37 25.53
C LEU A 242 2.64 -23.30 24.96
N GLY A 243 3.49 -22.76 24.08
CA GLY A 243 4.56 -23.52 23.43
C GLY A 243 4.13 -24.37 22.24
N SER A 244 2.87 -24.25 21.78
CA SER A 244 2.41 -24.91 20.57
C SER A 244 3.17 -24.46 19.31
N GLU A 245 3.13 -25.28 18.25
CA GLU A 245 3.65 -24.90 16.93
C GLU A 245 3.01 -23.62 16.39
N ALA A 246 1.76 -23.33 16.76
CA ALA A 246 1.06 -22.11 16.37
C ALA A 246 1.73 -20.85 16.96
N TRP A 247 2.22 -20.91 18.21
CA TRP A 247 2.98 -19.81 18.80
C TRP A 247 4.39 -19.68 18.24
N ALA A 248 5.01 -20.80 17.81
CA ALA A 248 6.25 -20.75 17.05
C ALA A 248 6.05 -20.07 15.69
N GLU A 249 4.93 -20.31 15.03
CA GLU A 249 4.55 -19.63 13.78
C GLU A 249 4.34 -18.13 13.97
N VAL A 250 3.73 -17.70 15.08
CA VAL A 250 3.63 -16.26 15.43
C VAL A 250 5.02 -15.62 15.52
N ARG A 251 5.97 -16.27 16.19
CA ARG A 251 7.37 -15.77 16.27
C ARG A 251 8.03 -15.73 14.89
N ARG A 252 7.78 -16.73 14.05
CA ARG A 252 8.29 -16.79 12.68
C ARG A 252 7.76 -15.64 11.83
N GLN A 253 6.46 -15.38 11.85
CA GLN A 253 5.82 -14.28 11.12
C GLN A 253 6.33 -12.92 11.59
N LEU A 254 6.46 -12.72 12.91
CA LEU A 254 7.05 -11.51 13.46
C LEU A 254 8.49 -11.31 13.00
N SER A 255 9.30 -12.37 13.00
CA SER A 255 10.70 -12.30 12.57
C SER A 255 10.83 -12.00 11.08
N ILE A 256 9.98 -12.62 10.24
CA ILE A 256 9.90 -12.35 8.80
C ILE A 256 9.61 -10.87 8.55
N LEU A 257 8.63 -10.33 9.28
CA LEU A 257 8.26 -8.94 9.17
C LEU A 257 9.39 -8.00 9.59
N VAL A 258 10.06 -8.27 10.72
CA VAL A 258 11.20 -7.47 11.19
C VAL A 258 12.33 -7.49 10.16
N VAL A 259 12.69 -8.66 9.63
CA VAL A 259 13.75 -8.78 8.61
C VAL A 259 13.37 -8.03 7.33
N ALA A 260 12.11 -8.12 6.90
CA ALA A 260 11.61 -7.38 5.75
C ALA A 260 11.74 -5.87 5.95
N LEU A 261 11.31 -5.33 7.11
CA LEU A 261 11.40 -3.90 7.40
C LEU A 261 12.84 -3.41 7.59
N GLU A 262 13.70 -4.20 8.23
CA GLU A 262 15.12 -3.83 8.36
C GLU A 262 15.83 -3.86 6.99
N GLY A 263 15.52 -4.85 6.14
CA GLY A 263 15.99 -4.91 4.77
C GLY A 263 15.52 -3.70 3.95
N ALA A 264 14.23 -3.38 4.05
CA ALA A 264 13.63 -2.21 3.44
C ALA A 264 14.37 -0.93 3.88
N ALA A 265 14.50 -0.71 5.18
CA ALA A 265 15.20 0.45 5.74
C ALA A 265 16.67 0.54 5.29
N ALA A 266 17.36 -0.60 5.16
CA ALA A 266 18.74 -0.63 4.68
C ALA A 266 18.86 -0.18 3.22
N THR A 267 17.93 -0.57 2.35
CA THR A 267 17.94 -0.15 0.93
C THR A 267 17.68 1.35 0.73
N LEU A 268 17.05 2.01 1.71
CA LEU A 268 16.76 3.45 1.70
C LEU A 268 17.94 4.32 2.19
N ARG A 269 18.97 3.70 2.79
CA ARG A 269 20.15 4.43 3.25
C ARG A 269 21.04 4.86 2.09
N PRO A 270 21.94 5.84 2.29
CA PRO A 270 22.96 6.16 1.30
C PRO A 270 23.74 4.90 0.89
N VAL A 271 23.93 4.70 -0.42
CA VAL A 271 24.48 3.46 -1.00
C VAL A 271 25.90 3.09 -0.55
N ALA A 272 26.62 4.02 0.08
CA ALA A 272 27.99 3.84 0.55
C ALA A 272 28.11 3.72 2.08
N ASP A 273 26.99 3.82 2.81
CA ASP A 273 26.99 3.70 4.26
C ASP A 273 27.04 2.22 4.67
N LEU A 274 27.88 1.90 5.67
CA LEU A 274 28.03 0.56 6.26
C LEU A 274 26.94 0.25 7.29
#